data_AF-A0A843LFF5-F1
#
_entry.id   AF-A0A843LFF5-F1
#
_cell.length_a   1.000
_cell.length_b   1.000
_cell.length_c   1.000
_cell.angle_alpha   90.00
_cell.angle_beta   90.00
_cell.angle_gamma   90.00
#
_symmetry.space_group_name_H-M   'P 1'
#
loop_
_entity.id
_entity.type
_entity.pdbx_description
1 polymer ?
#
loop_
_entity_poly.entity_id
_entity_poly.type
_entity_poly.pdbx_seq_one_letter_code
_entity_poly.pdbx_strand_id
1 'polypeptide(L)'
;MTPVVAVIAVYLLVNLVSFITYYRDKRLAERSAWRIPEKRLLTLAFFGPFGAFAAMRMFRHKTQKRVFRLVPLFLCLHLMLAAVLLLAGLC
;
A
#
# COMPACT_ATOMS: atom_id res chain seq x y z
N MET A 1 -18.09 -0.32 -19.72
CA MET A 1 -17.78 -0.18 -18.28
C MET A 1 -17.69 1.31 -17.98
N THR A 2 -18.34 1.82 -16.94
CA THR A 2 -18.26 3.25 -16.61
C THR A 2 -16.82 3.60 -16.20
N PRO A 3 -16.32 4.82 -16.51
CA PRO A 3 -14.94 5.21 -16.23
C PRO A 3 -14.59 5.09 -14.74
N VAL A 4 -15.57 5.32 -13.86
CA VAL A 4 -15.44 5.17 -12.41
C VAL A 4 -15.12 3.72 -12.01
N VAL A 5 -15.81 2.74 -12.59
CA VAL A 5 -15.57 1.32 -12.27
C VAL A 5 -14.15 0.90 -12.69
N ALA A 6 -13.66 1.40 -13.82
CA ALA A 6 -12.29 1.13 -14.26
C ALA A 6 -11.24 1.70 -13.29
N VAL A 7 -11.44 2.93 -12.80
CA VAL A 7 -10.54 3.55 -11.81
C VAL A 7 -10.52 2.77 -10.50
N ILE A 8 -11.68 2.37 -9.99
CA ILE A 8 -11.77 1.57 -8.76
C ILE A 8 -11.06 0.22 -8.95
N ALA A 9 -11.28 -0.45 -10.08
CA ALA A 9 -10.65 -1.74 -10.37
C ALA A 9 -9.12 -1.62 -10.43
N VAL A 10 -8.58 -0.59 -11.09
CA VAL A 10 -7.12 -0.33 -11.14
C VAL A 10 -6.59 -0.06 -9.74
N TYR A 11 -7.29 0.76 -8.94
CA TYR A 11 -6.87 1.07 -7.58
C TYR A 11 -6.83 -0.17 -6.67
N LEU A 12 -7.84 -1.04 -6.78
CA LEU A 12 -7.85 -2.33 -6.07
C LEU A 12 -6.70 -3.23 -6.52
N LEU A 13 -6.41 -3.30 -7.82
CA LEU A 13 -5.32 -4.08 -8.36
C LEU A 13 -3.96 -3.59 -7.85
N VAL A 14 -3.73 -2.27 -7.81
CA VAL A 14 -2.50 -1.68 -7.28
C VAL A 14 -2.31 -2.03 -5.80
N ASN A 15 -3.38 -1.98 -4.99
CA ASN A 15 -3.34 -2.40 -3.59
C ASN A 15 -3.05 -3.90 -3.45
N LEU A 16 -3.64 -4.75 -4.31
CA LEU A 16 -3.36 -6.18 -4.32
C LEU A 16 -1.89 -6.47 -4.66
N VAL A 17 -1.34 -5.83 -5.69
CA VAL A 17 0.08 -5.95 -6.07
C VAL A 17 0.99 -5.48 -4.94
N SER A 18 0.64 -4.38 -4.27
CA SER A 18 1.34 -3.88 -3.09
C SER A 18 1.38 -4.90 -1.96
N PHE A 19 0.23 -5.48 -1.62
CA PHE A 19 0.13 -6.53 -0.60
C PHE A 19 0.99 -7.76 -0.93
N ILE A 20 0.88 -8.28 -2.16
CA ILE A 20 1.64 -9.47 -2.60
C ILE A 20 3.14 -9.19 -2.56
N THR A 21 3.57 -8.00 -2.96
CA THR A 21 5.00 -7.64 -2.96
C THR A 21 5.58 -7.59 -1.56
N TYR A 22 4.85 -7.01 -0.60
CA TYR A 22 5.24 -7.01 0.82
C TYR A 22 5.26 -8.42 1.41
N TYR A 23 4.28 -9.26 1.07
CA TYR A 23 4.28 -10.67 1.46
C TYR A 23 5.49 -11.42 0.90
N ARG A 24 5.81 -11.22 -0.39
CA ARG A 24 6.97 -11.84 -1.02
C ARG A 24 8.28 -11.40 -0.38
N ASP A 25 8.43 -10.11 -0.04
CA ASP A 25 9.61 -9.63 0.68
C ASP A 25 9.78 -10.33 2.03
N LYS A 26 8.69 -10.59 2.75
CA LYS A 26 8.73 -11.38 3.99
C LYS A 26 9.23 -12.81 3.75
N ARG A 27 8.70 -13.51 2.74
CA ARG A 27 9.14 -14.88 2.41
C ARG A 27 10.60 -14.94 1.96
N LEU A 28 11.06 -13.94 1.21
CA LEU A 28 12.47 -13.82 0.82
C LEU A 28 13.36 -13.60 2.05
N ALA A 29 12.90 -12.81 3.02
CA ALA A 29 13.58 -12.62 4.29
C ALA A 29 13.67 -13.89 5.14
N GLU A 30 12.62 -14.72 5.15
CA GLU A 30 12.59 -16.02 5.85
C GLU A 30 13.51 -17.06 5.18
N ARG A 31 13.68 -16.98 3.85
CA ARG A 31 14.51 -17.90 3.07
C ARG A 31 15.97 -17.46 2.89
N SER A 32 16.39 -16.39 3.58
CA SER A 32 17.71 -15.77 3.42
C SER A 32 18.06 -15.43 1.96
N ALA A 33 17.03 -15.15 1.14
CA ALA A 33 17.17 -14.81 -0.27
C ALA A 33 17.34 -13.29 -0.46
N TRP A 34 17.67 -12.88 -1.69
CA TRP A 34 17.81 -11.47 -2.04
C TRP A 34 16.51 -10.70 -1.79
N ARG A 35 16.57 -9.69 -0.92
CA ARG A 35 15.40 -8.89 -0.50
C ARG A 35 15.03 -7.84 -1.55
N ILE A 36 13.77 -7.40 -1.52
CA ILE A 36 13.30 -6.32 -2.40
C ILE A 36 13.86 -4.99 -1.89
N PRO A 37 14.43 -4.14 -2.77
CA PRO A 37 14.94 -2.83 -2.37
C PRO A 37 13.87 -2.01 -1.64
N GLU A 38 14.23 -1.39 -0.51
CA GLU A 38 13.28 -0.62 0.31
C GLU A 38 12.61 0.52 -0.49
N LYS A 39 13.35 1.14 -1.42
CA LYS A 39 12.80 2.17 -2.33
C LYS A 39 11.61 1.64 -3.13
N ARG A 40 11.69 0.43 -3.68
CA ARG A 40 10.60 -0.17 -4.49
C ARG A 40 9.36 -0.48 -3.64
N LEU A 41 9.57 -0.95 -2.41
CA LEU A 41 8.49 -1.20 -1.47
C LEU A 41 7.78 0.10 -1.08
N LEU A 42 8.54 1.16 -0.80
CA LEU A 42 7.97 2.46 -0.45
C LEU A 42 7.25 3.11 -1.63
N THR A 43 7.78 3.04 -2.85
CA THR A 43 7.06 3.55 -4.04
C THR A 43 5.76 2.80 -4.25
N LEU A 44 5.74 1.48 -4.06
CA LEU A 44 4.53 0.69 -4.21
C LEU A 44 3.51 0.97 -3.10
N ALA A 45 3.99 1.18 -1.87
CA ALA A 45 3.15 1.60 -0.76
C ALA A 45 2.59 3.02 -0.92
N PHE A 46 3.27 3.90 -1.66
CA PHE A 46 2.74 5.23 -1.99
C PHE A 46 1.49 5.12 -2.89
N PHE A 47 1.51 4.26 -3.91
CA PHE A 47 0.35 4.07 -4.82
C PHE A 47 -0.69 3.08 -4.29
N GLY A 48 -0.29 2.11 -3.47
CA GLY A 48 -1.16 1.09 -2.89
C GLY A 48 -0.98 0.98 -1.37
N PRO A 49 -1.34 2.01 -0.60
CA PRO A 49 -1.06 2.07 0.84
C PRO A 49 -1.90 1.10 1.65
N PHE A 50 -3.14 0.81 1.26
CA PHE A 50 -4.02 -0.13 1.98
C PHE A 50 -3.42 -1.54 1.93
N GLY A 51 -2.99 -1.98 0.74
CA GLY A 51 -2.34 -3.28 0.55
C GLY A 51 -1.01 -3.39 1.29
N ALA A 52 -0.15 -2.38 1.18
CA ALA A 52 1.13 -2.36 1.90
C ALA A 52 0.94 -2.39 3.42
N PHE A 53 0.05 -1.54 3.95
CA PHE A 53 -0.24 -1.46 5.38
C PHE A 53 -0.84 -2.76 5.93
N ALA A 54 -1.81 -3.34 5.21
CA ALA A 54 -2.40 -4.62 5.57
C ALA A 54 -1.35 -5.73 5.62
N ALA A 55 -0.48 -5.84 4.61
CA ALA A 55 0.59 -6.82 4.60
C ALA A 55 1.59 -6.60 5.76
N MET A 56 2.04 -5.36 6.00
CA MET A 56 2.95 -5.07 7.12
C MET A 56 2.36 -5.45 8.47
N ARG A 57 1.07 -5.15 8.71
CA ARG A 57 0.41 -5.43 9.98
C ARG A 57 0.15 -6.93 10.16
N MET A 58 -0.31 -7.62 9.11
CA MET A 58 -0.59 -9.06 9.15
C MET A 58 0.69 -9.89 9.31
N PHE A 59 1.76 -9.50 8.65
CA PHE A 59 3.03 -10.24 8.69
C PHE A 59 4.01 -9.71 9.74
N ARG A 60 3.66 -8.63 10.46
CA ARG A 60 4.53 -7.91 11.40
C ARG A 60 5.91 -7.59 10.78
N HIS A 61 5.94 -7.36 9.48
CA HIS A 61 7.15 -7.19 8.70
C HIS A 61 7.46 -5.70 8.54
N LYS A 62 8.70 -5.30 8.86
CA LYS A 62 9.20 -3.92 8.74
C LYS A 62 8.40 -2.84 9.49
N THR A 63 7.71 -3.19 10.57
CA THR A 63 6.96 -2.24 11.42
C THR A 63 7.86 -1.32 12.28
N GLN A 64 9.08 -1.76 12.60
CA GLN A 64 10.03 -1.01 13.44
C GLN A 64 11.01 -0.12 12.66
N LYS A 65 11.10 -0.28 11.33
CA LYS A 65 12.01 0.51 10.50
C LYS A 65 11.45 1.93 10.30
N ARG A 66 12.24 2.95 10.64
CA ARG A 66 11.82 4.37 10.55
C ARG A 66 11.24 4.74 9.18
N VAL A 67 11.85 4.26 8.10
CA VAL A 67 11.41 4.52 6.73
C VAL A 67 10.03 3.94 6.40
N PHE A 68 9.63 2.83 7.03
CA PHE A 68 8.32 2.20 6.79
C PHE A 68 7.19 2.83 7.62
N ARG A 69 7.51 3.73 8.56
CA ARG A 69 6.51 4.60 9.22
C ARG A 69 5.83 5.58 8.25
N LEU A 70 6.37 5.75 7.04
CA LEU A 70 5.72 6.51 5.97
C LEU A 70 4.48 5.83 5.41
N VAL A 71 4.35 4.51 5.51
CA VAL A 71 3.22 3.81 4.88
C VAL A 71 1.88 4.07 5.59
N PRO A 72 1.80 4.07 6.94
CA PRO A 72 0.61 4.58 7.63
C PRO A 72 0.26 6.03 7.24
N LEU A 73 1.28 6.89 7.02
CA LEU A 73 1.07 8.27 6.59
C LEU A 73 0.46 8.32 5.17
N PHE A 74 0.95 7.50 4.24
CA PHE A 74 0.36 7.38 2.89
C PHE A 74 -1.09 6.90 2.93
N LEU A 75 -1.40 5.97 3.84
CA LEU A 75 -2.77 5.51 4.07
C LEU A 75 -3.67 6.64 4.57
N CYS A 76 -3.23 7.41 5.58
CA CYS A 76 -3.96 8.57 6.07
C CYS A 76 -4.17 9.62 4.97
N LEU A 77 -3.17 9.86 4.12
CA LEU A 77 -3.27 10.80 3.01
C LEU A 77 -4.34 10.37 2.00
N HIS A 78 -4.41 9.08 1.65
CA HIS A 78 -5.43 8.57 0.73
C HIS A 78 -6.83 8.63 1.33
N LEU A 79 -6.97 8.33 2.63
CA LEU A 79 -8.24 8.46 3.35
C LEU A 79 -8.70 9.92 3.43
N MET A 80 -7.79 10.84 3.73
CA MET A 80 -8.08 12.28 3.79
C MET A 80 -8.51 12.81 2.42
N LEU A 81 -7.80 12.43 1.36
CA LEU A 81 -8.17 12.79 -0.01
C LEU A 81 -9.55 12.25 -0.39
N ALA A 82 -9.83 10.98 -0.08
CA ALA A 82 -11.13 10.38 -0.34
C ALA A 82 -12.25 11.10 0.44
N ALA A 83 -12.01 11.46 1.71
CA ALA A 83 -12.97 12.21 2.52
C ALA A 83 -13.26 13.60 1.95
N VAL A 84 -12.22 14.35 1.53
CA VAL A 84 -12.37 15.67 0.90
C VAL A 84 -13.17 15.57 -0.40
N LEU A 85 -12.87 14.58 -1.25
CA LEU A 85 -13.60 14.38 -2.51
C LEU A 85 -15.07 14.02 -2.28
N LEU A 86 -15.36 13.19 -1.27
CA LEU A 86 -16.74 12.86 -0.90
C LEU A 86 -17.49 14.10 -0.41
N LEU A 87 -16.90 14.88 0.50
CA LEU A 87 -17.52 16.11 1.02
C LEU A 87 -17.74 17.15 -0.08
N ALA A 88 -16.77 17.34 -0.98
CA ALA A 88 -16.88 18.27 -2.10
C ALA A 88 -17.91 17.83 -3.16
N GLY A 89 -18.18 16.53 -3.30
CA GLY A 89 -19.23 16.01 -4.19
C GLY A 89 -20.61 15.91 -3.53
N LEU A 90 -20.70 16.09 -2.21
CA LEU A 90 -21.94 16.16 -1.43
C LEU A 90 -22.47 17.60 -1.29
N CYS A 91 -21.61 18.60 -1.50
CA CYS A 91 -21.95 20.02 -1.60
C CYS A 91 -22.35 20.39 -3.03
#